data_AF-A0A923YYT7-F1
#
_entry.id   AF-A0A923YYT7-F1
#
_cell.length_a   1.000
_cell.length_b   1.000
_cell.length_c   1.000
_cell.angle_alpha   90.00
_cell.angle_beta   90.00
_cell.angle_gamma   90.00
#
_symmetry.space_group_name_H-M   'P 1'
#
loop_
_entity.id
_entity.type
_entity.pdbx_description
1 polymer ?
#
loop_
_entity_poly.entity_id
_entity_poly.type
_entity_poly.pdbx_seq_one_letter_code
_entity_poly.pdbx_strand_id
1 'polypeptide(L)' 'ASVNGEHLNITIDHGVHVNGAQVTKADIACTNGVIHVIDTVLMPKTDAGVTKAAA' A
#
# COMPACT_ATOMS: atom_id res chain seq x y z
N ALA A 1 -0.92 7.53 -9.14
CA ALA A 1 -1.22 6.15 -9.56
C ALA A 1 -0.03 5.27 -9.20
N SER A 2 -0.25 4.00 -8.91
CA SER A 2 0.80 3.00 -8.72
C SER A 2 1.49 2.70 -10.05
N VAL A 3 2.63 2.01 -10.00
CA VAL A 3 3.35 1.54 -11.19
C VAL A 3 2.51 0.60 -12.07
N ASN A 4 1.52 -0.06 -11.48
CA ASN A 4 0.56 -0.91 -12.16
C ASN A 4 -0.66 -0.13 -12.72
N GLY A 5 -0.60 1.21 -12.70
CA GLY A 5 -1.66 2.09 -13.19
C GLY A 5 -2.87 2.21 -12.27
N GLU A 6 -2.81 1.67 -11.05
CA GLU A 6 -3.94 1.68 -10.11
C GLU A 6 -3.95 2.97 -9.29
N HIS A 7 -5.12 3.48 -8.92
CA HIS A 7 -5.19 4.64 -8.03
C HIS A 7 -4.94 4.19 -6.58
N LEU A 8 -4.02 4.89 -5.91
CA LEU A 8 -3.76 4.77 -4.49
C LEU A 8 -4.34 6.00 -3.81
N ASN A 9 -5.24 5.80 -2.85
CA ASN A 9 -5.79 6.85 -2.02
C ASN A 9 -4.85 7.04 -0.83
N ILE A 10 -4.33 8.26 -0.69
CA ILE A 10 -3.50 8.65 0.44
C ILE A 10 -4.32 9.63 1.28
N THR A 11 -4.53 9.29 2.55
CA THR A 11 -5.28 10.12 3.48
C THR A 11 -4.43 10.44 4.70
N ILE A 12 -4.65 11.62 5.27
CA ILE A 12 -3.98 12.06 6.49
C ILE A 12 -5.06 12.21 7.55
N ASP A 13 -5.13 11.25 8.45
CA ASP A 13 -6.05 11.24 9.59
C ASP A 13 -5.37 10.52 10.75
N HIS A 14 -4.96 11.26 11.78
CA HIS A 14 -4.14 10.77 12.91
C HIS A 14 -2.89 9.96 12.48
N GLY A 15 -2.37 10.23 11.28
CA GLY A 15 -1.30 9.46 10.63
C GLY A 15 -1.46 9.47 9.11
N VAL A 16 -0.51 8.86 8.40
CA VAL A 16 -0.61 8.68 6.95
C VAL A 16 -1.17 7.30 6.67
N HIS A 17 -2.21 7.23 5.85
CA HIS A 17 -2.83 5.99 5.42
C HIS A 17 -2.78 5.87 3.90
N VAL A 18 -2.47 4.67 3.41
CA VAL A 18 -2.44 4.32 1.98
C VAL A 18 -3.48 3.22 1.75
N ASN A 19 -4.58 3.54 1.08
CA ASN A 19 -5.72 2.63 0.87
C ASN A 19 -6.21 1.96 2.17
N GLY A 20 -6.16 2.70 3.29
CA GLY A 20 -6.53 2.22 4.62
C GLY A 20 -5.40 1.57 5.43
N ALA A 21 -4.28 1.17 4.81
CA ALA A 21 -3.10 0.69 5.52
C ALA A 21 -2.36 1.84 6.20
N GLN A 22 -2.00 1.71 7.47
CA GLN A 22 -1.32 2.77 8.21
C GLN A 22 0.18 2.74 7.96
N VAL A 23 0.78 3.90 7.72
CA VAL A 23 2.24 4.05 7.66
C VAL A 23 2.81 4.05 9.08
N THR A 24 3.61 3.03 9.40
CA THR A 24 4.26 2.86 10.71
C THR A 24 5.63 3.55 10.76
N LYS A 25 6.32 3.68 9.63
CA LYS A 25 7.57 4.41 9.51
C LYS A 25 7.66 5.09 8.14
N ALA A 26 7.82 6.40 8.15
CA ALA A 26 7.96 7.20 6.93
C ALA A 26 9.43 7.56 6.64
N ASP A 27 9.68 8.06 5.44
CA ASP A 27 10.90 8.77 5.06
C ASP A 27 12.23 8.02 5.22
N ILE A 28 12.25 6.72 4.90
CA ILE A 28 13.49 5.95 4.87
C ILE A 28 14.24 6.26 3.56
N ALA A 29 15.30 7.06 3.65
CA ALA A 29 16.13 7.43 2.52
C ALA A 29 16.84 6.21 1.92
N CYS A 30 16.72 6.06 0.60
CA CYS A 30 17.35 5.03 -0.19
C CYS A 30 18.10 5.68 -1.37
N THR A 31 19.01 4.94 -1.99
CA THR A 31 19.82 5.43 -3.12
C THR A 31 18.99 5.82 -4.35
N ASN A 32 17.77 5.30 -4.45
CA ASN A 32 16.86 5.45 -5.58
C ASN A 32 15.47 5.97 -5.19
N GLY A 33 15.29 6.51 -3.98
CA GLY A 33 14.01 7.05 -3.54
C GLY A 33 13.81 6.97 -2.04
N VAL A 34 12.55 6.84 -1.63
CA VAL A 34 12.13 6.83 -0.23
C VAL A 34 11.19 5.65 0.02
N ILE A 35 11.43 4.91 1.10
CA ILE A 35 10.58 3.81 1.55
C ILE A 35 9.69 4.27 2.70
N HIS A 36 8.43 3.85 2.63
CA HIS A 36 7.44 3.96 3.71
C HIS A 36 7.02 2.55 4.13
N VAL A 37 7.05 2.27 5.43
CA VAL A 37 6.63 0.98 6.01
C VAL A 37 5.16 1.07 6.37
N ILE A 38 4.37 0.10 5.94
CA ILE A 38 2.95 -0.01 6.26
C ILE A 38 2.67 -1.27 7.07
N ASP A 39 1.57 -1.27 7.82
CA ASP A 39 1.14 -2.38 8.66
C ASP A 39 0.41 -3.50 7.90
N THR A 40 -0.21 -3.18 6.77
CA THR A 40 -1.13 -4.07 6.04
C THR A 40 -0.71 -4.24 4.58
N VAL A 41 -0.84 -5.45 4.05
CA VAL A 41 -0.54 -5.74 2.63
C VAL A 41 -1.64 -5.16 1.73
N LEU A 42 -1.25 -4.39 0.72
CA LEU A 42 -2.15 -3.91 -0.32
C LEU A 42 -2.37 -5.00 -1.37
N MET A 43 -3.63 -5.39 -1.56
CA MET A 43 -4.04 -6.30 -2.62
C MET A 43 -4.40 -5.51 -3.88
N PRO A 44 -3.97 -5.92 -5.08
CA PRO A 44 -4.33 -5.24 -6.31
C PRO A 44 -5.81 -5.47 -6.61
N LYS A 45 -6.49 -4.48 -7.21
CA LYS A 45 -7.93 -4.57 -7.52
C LYS A 45 -8.27 -5.64 -8.57
N THR A 46 -7.27 -6.12 -9.31
CA THR A 46 -7.45 -7.17 -10.34
C THR A 46 -7.39 -8.59 -9.76
N ASP A 47 -6.91 -8.76 -8.52
CA ASP A 47 -6.85 -10.07 -7.84
C ASP A 47 -8.14 -10.43 -7.11
N ALA A 48 -9.28 -9.87 -7.52
CA ALA A 48 -10.60 -10.42 -7.18
C ALA A 48 -10.88 -11.78 -7.87
N GLY A 49 -9.90 -12.34 -8.59
CA GLY A 49 -10.03 -13.56 -9.40
C GLY A 49 -9.15 -14.75 -8.99
N VAL A 50 -8.23 -14.63 -8.03
CA VAL A 50 -7.61 -15.83 -7.44
C VAL A 50 -8.42 -16.21 -6.23
N THR A 51 -9.49 -16.96 -6.50
CA THR A 51 -10.07 -17.90 -5.54
C THR A 51 -8.96 -18.81 -5.05
N LYS A 52 -8.32 -18.45 -3.94
CA LYS A 52 -7.66 -19.46 -3.12
C LYS A 52 -8.78 -20.23 -2.43
N ALA A 53 -9.31 -21.23 -3.13
CA ALA A 53 -9.83 -22.41 -2.46
C ALA A 53 -8.69 -22.93 -1.56
N ALA A 54 -8.76 -22.58 -0.29
CA ALA A 54 -8.00 -23.23 0.76
C ALA A 54 -9.04 -24.00 1.57
N ALA A 55 -8.95 -25.32 1.41
CA ALA A 55 -9.58 -26.34 2.24
C ALA A 55 -9.20 -26.17 3.72
#